data_AF-A0A1Y3BE76-F1
#
_entry.id   AF-A0A1Y3BE76-F1
#
_cell.length_a   1.000
_cell.length_b   1.000
_cell.length_c   1.000
_cell.angle_alpha   90.00
_cell.angle_beta   90.00
_cell.angle_gamma   90.00
#
_symmetry.space_group_name_H-M   'P 1'
#
loop_
_entity.id
_entity.type
_entity.pdbx_description
1 polymer ?
#
loop_
_entity_poly.entity_id
_entity_poly.type
_entity_poly.pdbx_seq_one_letter_code
_entity_poly.pdbx_strand_id
1 'polypeptide(L)'
;MVRTKQAAKKYESYTIHTKTTVKIEKNSSNKKNLKKKSSSTTKNKSKSLKIRRRQQHDAYSDDDQASIIKRKRYRPGTLALHEIRRYQSSGRLLISKLEFQRLIYQIINEMYGKNKYRFQTSAIQALQEASESYLTGLFDDTNLLAIHAKRVTIMPKDLYLAIRIRGGKFH
;
A
#
# COMPACT_ATOMS: atom_id res chain seq x y z
N MET A 1 39.74 0.37 33.08
CA MET A 1 38.77 -0.74 33.25
C MET A 1 37.36 -0.17 33.38
N VAL A 2 36.49 -0.51 32.42
CA VAL A 2 35.04 -0.78 32.52
C VAL A 2 34.09 0.27 33.16
N ARG A 3 33.19 0.84 32.33
CA ARG A 3 31.70 0.79 32.41
C ARG A 3 31.09 1.93 31.56
N THR A 4 30.98 1.78 30.23
CA THR A 4 29.80 1.31 29.48
C THR A 4 28.45 2.02 29.76
N LYS A 5 27.96 2.69 28.71
CA LYS A 5 26.58 2.62 28.18
C LYS A 5 25.46 3.12 29.10
N GLN A 6 25.28 4.43 29.18
CA GLN A 6 24.03 5.06 29.58
C GLN A 6 23.65 6.23 28.65
N ALA A 7 23.26 5.91 27.43
CA ALA A 7 22.52 6.85 26.57
C ALA A 7 21.53 6.19 25.61
N ALA A 8 21.31 4.87 25.73
CA ALA A 8 20.43 4.11 24.83
C ALA A 8 19.00 3.89 25.37
N LYS A 9 18.66 4.40 26.56
CA LYS A 9 17.38 4.07 27.24
C LYS A 9 16.21 5.04 26.99
N LYS A 10 16.36 6.06 26.13
CA LYS A 10 15.27 7.04 25.89
C LYS A 10 14.50 6.84 24.58
N TYR A 11 14.89 5.87 23.74
CA TYR A 11 14.28 5.65 22.42
C TYR A 11 13.42 4.37 22.29
N GLU A 12 13.12 3.69 23.40
CA GLU A 12 12.45 2.37 23.36
C GLU A 12 10.95 2.36 23.70
N SER A 13 10.29 3.51 23.84
CA SER A 13 8.87 3.56 24.24
C SER A 13 7.91 4.10 23.16
N TYR A 14 8.06 3.66 21.91
CA TYR A 14 7.00 3.76 20.91
C TYR A 14 6.67 2.37 20.35
N THR A 15 6.31 1.47 21.27
CA THR A 15 5.70 0.18 20.94
C THR A 15 4.27 0.42 20.48
N ILE A 16 4.03 0.28 19.17
CA ILE A 16 2.69 0.24 18.59
C ILE A 16 2.00 -1.01 19.12
N HIS A 17 0.96 -0.84 19.94
CA HIS A 17 0.15 -1.95 20.43
C HIS A 17 -0.67 -2.57 19.28
N THR A 18 -0.13 -3.59 18.63
CA THR A 18 -0.92 -4.53 17.81
C THR A 18 -1.34 -5.71 18.70
N LYS A 19 -2.59 -5.71 19.15
CA LYS A 19 -3.21 -6.91 19.75
C LYS A 19 -3.51 -7.92 18.64
N THR A 20 -2.52 -8.72 18.27
CA THR A 20 -2.75 -10.02 17.63
C THR A 20 -1.65 -11.00 18.05
N THR A 21 -1.92 -11.81 19.06
CA THR A 21 -1.06 -12.94 19.43
C THR A 21 -1.24 -14.07 18.41
N VAL A 22 -0.27 -14.27 17.53
CA VAL A 22 -0.11 -15.53 16.79
C VAL A 22 1.17 -16.19 17.31
N LYS A 23 1.00 -17.29 18.04
CA LYS A 23 2.10 -18.17 18.46
C LYS A 23 2.73 -18.77 17.21
N ILE A 24 4.03 -18.54 17.00
CA ILE A 24 4.82 -19.23 15.98
C ILE A 24 5.60 -20.33 16.68
N GLU A 25 5.08 -21.55 16.61
CA GLU A 25 5.85 -22.77 16.90
C GLU A 25 6.84 -23.02 15.76
N LYS A 26 8.10 -23.25 16.13
CA LYS A 26 9.12 -23.80 15.24
C LYS A 26 8.77 -25.27 14.98
N ASN A 27 8.72 -25.70 13.73
CA ASN A 27 8.98 -27.10 13.44
C ASN A 27 9.69 -27.32 12.10
N SER A 28 10.85 -27.94 12.23
CA SER A 28 11.70 -28.50 11.19
C SER A 28 11.11 -29.82 10.69
N SER A 29 11.27 -30.06 9.38
CA SER A 29 11.37 -31.38 8.71
C SER A 29 10.24 -32.41 8.89
N ASN A 30 9.44 -32.64 7.83
CA ASN A 30 9.34 -33.99 7.25
C ASN A 30 8.70 -34.02 5.84
N LYS A 31 9.40 -34.65 4.89
CA LYS A 31 8.88 -35.12 3.59
C LYS A 31 8.18 -36.46 3.81
N LYS A 32 7.04 -36.70 3.13
CA LYS A 32 6.69 -37.97 2.45
C LYS A 32 5.36 -37.87 1.69
N ASN A 33 5.40 -38.29 0.43
CA ASN A 33 4.27 -38.57 -0.48
C ASN A 33 3.40 -39.73 0.04
N LEU A 34 2.12 -39.81 -0.36
CA LEU A 34 1.51 -40.93 -1.12
C LEU A 34 -0.02 -40.78 -1.37
N LYS A 35 -0.39 -40.87 -2.66
CA LYS A 35 -1.54 -41.54 -3.33
C LYS A 35 -2.99 -41.57 -2.76
N LYS A 36 -3.91 -41.11 -3.63
CA LYS A 36 -5.29 -41.58 -3.99
C LYS A 36 -5.99 -42.64 -3.11
N LYS A 37 -7.27 -42.38 -2.75
CA LYS A 37 -8.42 -43.32 -2.96
C LYS A 37 -9.79 -42.67 -2.71
N SER A 38 -10.80 -43.30 -3.34
CA SER A 38 -12.21 -42.95 -3.60
C SER A 38 -13.22 -43.42 -2.53
N SER A 39 -14.49 -42.97 -2.68
CA SER A 39 -15.78 -43.57 -2.23
C SER A 39 -15.99 -43.73 -0.71
N SER A 40 -17.16 -43.62 -0.06
CA SER A 40 -18.58 -43.36 -0.38
C SER A 40 -19.35 -43.29 0.98
N THR A 41 -20.64 -42.93 0.92
CA THR A 41 -21.74 -43.36 1.84
C THR A 41 -22.04 -42.59 3.15
N THR A 42 -23.16 -41.84 3.09
CA THR A 42 -24.33 -41.77 4.00
C THR A 42 -24.20 -41.37 5.48
N LYS A 43 -24.94 -40.31 5.86
CA LYS A 43 -26.04 -40.39 6.85
C LYS A 43 -26.87 -39.11 6.90
N ASN A 44 -28.14 -39.27 6.55
CA ASN A 44 -29.22 -38.30 6.64
C ASN A 44 -29.56 -37.96 8.10
N LYS A 45 -29.91 -36.70 8.36
CA LYS A 45 -30.76 -36.32 9.50
C LYS A 45 -31.80 -35.31 9.03
N SER A 46 -32.92 -35.85 8.60
CA SER A 46 -34.16 -35.17 8.21
C SER A 46 -34.80 -34.51 9.43
N LYS A 47 -35.13 -33.21 9.34
CA LYS A 47 -36.11 -32.57 10.21
C LYS A 47 -37.30 -32.12 9.37
N SER A 48 -38.34 -32.95 9.48
CA SER A 48 -39.77 -32.67 9.46
C SER A 48 -40.32 -31.58 8.53
N LEU A 49 -41.10 -32.09 7.58
CA LEU A 49 -42.08 -31.42 6.74
C LEU A 49 -43.07 -30.55 7.53
N LYS A 50 -43.27 -29.31 7.06
CA LYS A 50 -44.56 -28.62 7.16
C LYS A 50 -45.08 -28.34 5.75
N ILE A 51 -45.89 -29.27 5.27
CA ILE A 51 -46.64 -29.15 4.02
C ILE A 51 -47.76 -28.14 4.24
N ARG A 52 -47.75 -27.03 3.50
CA ARG A 52 -48.92 -26.17 3.31
C ARG A 52 -49.24 -26.22 1.81
N ARG A 53 -50.27 -26.99 1.46
CA ARG A 53 -50.74 -27.21 0.07
C ARG A 53 -51.53 -26.00 -0.45
N ARG A 54 -51.50 -25.89 -1.79
CA ARG A 54 -52.36 -25.15 -2.74
C ARG A 54 -51.97 -23.69 -3.00
N GLN A 55 -51.88 -23.19 -4.23
CA GLN A 55 -52.35 -23.65 -5.55
C GLN A 55 -51.30 -23.31 -6.63
N GLN A 56 -51.24 -24.14 -7.67
CA GLN A 56 -50.54 -23.84 -8.93
C GLN A 56 -51.24 -22.65 -9.59
N HIS A 57 -50.48 -21.57 -9.80
CA HIS A 57 -50.77 -20.61 -10.86
C HIS A 57 -49.63 -20.73 -11.87
N ASP A 58 -49.95 -21.31 -13.01
CA ASP A 58 -49.16 -21.18 -14.21
C ASP A 58 -49.15 -19.69 -14.60
N ALA A 59 -48.04 -19.02 -14.34
CA ALA A 59 -47.74 -17.71 -14.89
C ALA A 59 -46.28 -17.74 -15.34
N TYR A 60 -46.12 -17.95 -16.65
CA TYR A 60 -44.87 -17.76 -17.37
C TYR A 60 -44.37 -16.34 -17.05
N SER A 61 -43.41 -16.24 -16.13
CA SER A 61 -42.80 -14.97 -15.71
C SER A 61 -41.44 -14.93 -16.38
N ASP A 62 -41.43 -14.35 -17.57
CA ASP A 62 -40.24 -13.90 -18.27
C ASP A 62 -39.58 -12.83 -17.39
N ASP A 63 -38.62 -13.23 -16.56
CA ASP A 63 -37.84 -12.31 -15.74
C ASP A 63 -36.37 -12.73 -15.74
N ASP A 64 -35.80 -12.83 -16.94
CA ASP A 64 -34.37 -12.71 -17.19
C ASP A 64 -33.92 -11.25 -16.93
N GLN A 65 -34.17 -10.76 -15.71
CA GLN A 65 -33.57 -9.51 -15.25
C GLN A 65 -32.15 -9.83 -14.84
N ALA A 66 -31.25 -9.66 -15.80
CA ALA A 66 -29.82 -9.59 -15.63
C ALA A 66 -29.50 -8.85 -14.31
N SER A 67 -29.14 -9.62 -13.28
CA SER A 67 -28.76 -9.07 -11.99
C SER A 67 -27.58 -8.11 -12.21
N ILE A 68 -27.86 -6.80 -12.17
CA ILE A 68 -26.84 -5.77 -12.31
C ILE A 68 -25.90 -5.95 -11.11
N ILE A 69 -24.75 -6.61 -11.34
CA ILE A 69 -23.72 -6.80 -10.33
C ILE A 69 -23.29 -5.40 -9.86
N LYS A 70 -23.81 -4.98 -8.71
CA LYS A 70 -23.42 -3.70 -8.10
C LYS A 70 -21.92 -3.77 -7.84
N ARG A 71 -21.15 -2.89 -8.48
CA ARG A 71 -19.70 -2.80 -8.26
C ARG A 71 -19.43 -2.57 -6.78
N LYS A 72 -18.68 -3.48 -6.15
CA LYS A 72 -18.33 -3.41 -4.74
C LYS A 72 -17.50 -2.14 -4.48
N ARG A 73 -17.97 -1.28 -3.58
CA ARG A 73 -17.23 -0.10 -3.12
C ARG A 73 -16.35 -0.48 -1.92
N TYR A 74 -15.08 -0.11 -1.97
CA TYR A 74 -14.17 -0.25 -0.84
C TYR A 74 -14.43 0.83 0.22
N ARG A 75 -14.18 0.51 1.49
CA ARG A 75 -14.24 1.51 2.56
C ARG A 75 -13.12 2.55 2.35
N PRO A 76 -13.34 3.82 2.73
CA PRO A 76 -12.28 4.82 2.67
C PRO A 76 -11.04 4.33 3.43
N GLY A 77 -9.85 4.58 2.86
CA GLY A 77 -8.57 4.08 3.38
C GLY A 77 -8.21 2.65 2.98
N THR A 78 -9.16 1.79 2.58
CA THR A 78 -8.83 0.41 2.19
C THR A 78 -7.98 0.35 0.93
N LEU A 79 -8.31 1.15 -0.09
CA LEU A 79 -7.51 1.23 -1.31
C LEU A 79 -6.17 1.92 -1.07
N ALA A 80 -6.15 3.00 -0.29
CA ALA A 80 -4.92 3.68 0.08
C ALA A 80 -3.91 2.74 0.78
N LEU A 81 -4.37 1.89 1.70
CA LEU A 81 -3.51 0.89 2.34
C LEU A 81 -3.00 -0.18 1.38
N HIS A 82 -3.79 -0.57 0.37
CA HIS A 82 -3.31 -1.48 -0.67
C HIS A 82 -2.27 -0.82 -1.57
N GLU A 83 -2.49 0.44 -1.95
CA GLU A 83 -1.55 1.23 -2.75
C GLU A 83 -0.23 1.43 -2.02
N ILE A 84 -0.25 1.83 -0.74
CA ILE A 84 0.96 1.97 0.09
C ILE A 84 1.78 0.68 0.07
N ARG A 85 1.16 -0.48 0.35
CA ARG A 85 1.85 -1.77 0.34
C ARG A 85 2.42 -2.12 -1.04
N ARG A 86 1.66 -1.87 -2.11
CA ARG A 86 2.09 -2.14 -3.49
C ARG A 86 3.29 -1.29 -3.89
N TYR A 87 3.28 0.00 -3.56
CA TYR A 87 4.37 0.91 -3.92
C TYR A 87 5.63 0.63 -3.09
N GLN A 88 5.47 0.31 -1.80
CA GLN A 88 6.58 -0.08 -0.94
C GLN A 88 7.20 -1.43 -1.35
N SER A 89 6.44 -2.35 -1.94
CA SER A 89 6.99 -3.65 -2.35
C SER A 89 7.68 -3.66 -3.71
N SER A 90 7.31 -2.75 -4.62
CA SER A 90 7.76 -2.79 -6.02
C SER A 90 8.95 -1.88 -6.34
N GLY A 91 9.16 -0.79 -5.59
CA GLY A 91 10.30 0.11 -5.78
C GLY A 91 10.43 0.75 -7.17
N ARG A 92 9.36 0.72 -7.97
CA ARG A 92 9.36 1.26 -9.35
C ARG A 92 9.23 2.79 -9.33
N LEU A 93 9.79 3.43 -10.35
CA LEU A 93 9.58 4.86 -10.61
C LEU A 93 8.09 5.15 -10.85
N LEU A 94 7.59 6.22 -10.23
CA LEU A 94 6.19 6.61 -10.22
C LEU A 94 5.91 7.76 -11.19
N ILE A 95 6.90 8.61 -11.48
CA ILE A 95 6.75 9.73 -12.40
C ILE A 95 6.96 9.22 -13.84
N SER A 96 6.14 9.72 -14.77
CA SER A 96 6.30 9.39 -16.19
C SER A 96 7.67 9.87 -16.70
N LYS A 97 8.44 8.96 -17.30
CA LYS A 97 9.78 9.26 -17.83
C LYS A 97 9.77 10.44 -18.81
N LEU A 98 8.74 10.53 -19.67
CA LEU A 98 8.62 11.59 -20.66
C LEU A 98 8.36 12.96 -20.03
N GLU A 99 7.51 13.02 -19.00
CA GLU A 99 7.17 14.27 -18.31
C GLU A 99 8.36 14.78 -17.51
N PHE A 100 9.05 13.87 -16.79
CA PHE A 100 10.28 14.20 -16.06
C PHE A 100 11.39 14.68 -17.00
N GLN A 101 11.56 14.02 -18.13
CA GLN A 101 12.50 14.45 -19.16
C GLN A 101 12.16 15.85 -19.69
N ARG A 102 10.89 16.12 -20.03
CA ARG A 102 10.46 17.46 -20.49
C ARG A 102 10.75 18.54 -19.45
N LEU A 103 10.51 18.25 -18.17
CA LEU A 103 10.81 19.16 -17.07
C LEU A 103 12.31 19.49 -16.98
N ILE A 104 13.18 18.48 -17.09
CA ILE A 104 14.63 18.69 -17.10
C ILE A 104 15.04 19.64 -18.24
N TYR A 105 14.58 19.36 -19.46
CA TYR A 105 14.90 20.21 -20.61
C TYR A 105 14.33 21.62 -20.47
N GLN A 106 13.15 21.78 -19.87
CA GLN A 106 12.58 23.10 -19.58
C GLN A 106 13.50 23.90 -18.67
N ILE A 107 13.89 23.35 -17.51
CA ILE A 107 14.75 24.02 -16.52
C ILE A 107 16.11 24.37 -17.14
N ILE A 108 16.71 23.45 -17.90
CA ILE A 108 18.03 23.65 -18.49
C ILE A 108 18.01 24.71 -19.58
N ASN A 109 16.96 24.72 -20.42
CA ASN A 109 16.80 25.74 -21.45
C ASN A 109 16.52 27.11 -20.84
N GLU A 110 15.81 27.18 -19.71
CA GLU A 110 15.58 28.42 -18.96
C GLU A 110 16.87 28.97 -18.34
N MET A 111 17.69 28.10 -17.74
CA MET A 111 18.92 28.51 -17.03
C MET A 111 20.10 28.81 -17.94
N TYR A 112 20.25 28.05 -19.02
CA TYR A 112 21.47 28.10 -19.83
C TYR A 112 21.23 28.48 -21.28
N GLY A 113 19.98 28.60 -21.72
CA GLY A 113 19.59 28.90 -23.10
C GLY A 113 19.28 27.64 -23.92
N LYS A 114 18.50 27.83 -24.99
CA LYS A 114 17.94 26.76 -25.81
C LYS A 114 19.01 25.88 -26.47
N ASN A 115 18.80 24.57 -26.47
CA ASN A 115 19.54 23.56 -27.26
C ASN A 115 21.06 23.50 -27.03
N LYS A 116 21.57 23.98 -25.88
CA LYS A 116 23.01 23.93 -25.59
C LYS A 116 23.51 22.57 -25.11
N TYR A 117 22.65 21.78 -24.45
CA TYR A 117 23.04 20.52 -23.83
C TYR A 117 22.28 19.33 -24.39
N ARG A 118 22.97 18.20 -24.48
CA ARG A 118 22.39 16.88 -24.80
C ARG A 118 22.54 15.99 -23.58
N PHE A 119 21.47 15.31 -23.20
CA PHE A 119 21.48 14.40 -22.05
C PHE A 119 21.65 12.96 -22.48
N GLN A 120 22.47 12.22 -21.73
CA GLN A 120 22.49 10.76 -21.78
C GLN A 120 21.22 10.21 -21.15
N THR A 121 20.73 9.08 -21.66
CA THR A 121 19.53 8.40 -21.13
C THR A 121 19.73 7.96 -19.67
N SER A 122 20.90 7.45 -19.32
CA SER A 122 21.25 7.07 -17.94
C SER A 122 21.30 8.26 -16.99
N ALA A 123 21.73 9.44 -17.46
CA ALA A 123 21.75 10.65 -16.63
C ALA A 123 20.33 11.10 -16.26
N ILE A 124 19.40 11.08 -17.21
CA ILE A 124 17.98 11.39 -16.94
C ILE A 124 17.40 10.39 -15.93
N GLN A 125 17.70 9.10 -16.10
CA GLN A 125 17.25 8.07 -15.17
C GLN A 125 17.82 8.27 -13.76
N ALA A 126 19.11 8.55 -13.63
CA ALA A 126 19.74 8.81 -12.33
C ALA A 126 19.14 10.04 -11.63
N LEU A 127 18.88 11.11 -12.38
CA LEU A 127 18.18 12.29 -11.86
C LEU A 127 16.77 11.95 -11.37
N GLN A 128 16.06 11.08 -12.10
CA GLN A 128 14.72 10.66 -11.71
C GLN A 128 14.74 9.81 -10.43
N GLU A 129 15.62 8.81 -10.37
CA GLU A 129 15.79 7.96 -9.19
C GLU A 129 16.14 8.78 -7.94
N ALA A 130 17.08 9.72 -8.06
CA ALA A 130 17.47 10.60 -6.96
C ALA A 130 16.32 11.52 -6.53
N SER A 131 15.57 12.09 -7.48
CA SER A 131 14.46 13.00 -7.20
C SER A 131 13.30 12.29 -6.51
N GLU A 132 12.90 11.11 -7.01
CA GLU A 132 11.82 10.33 -6.41
C GLU A 132 12.21 9.80 -5.03
N SER A 133 13.46 9.35 -4.85
CA SER A 133 13.97 8.92 -3.54
C SER A 133 14.00 10.08 -2.52
N TYR A 134 14.34 11.29 -2.96
CA TYR A 134 14.28 12.47 -2.09
C TYR A 134 12.85 12.79 -1.67
N LEU A 135 11.90 12.74 -2.62
CA LEU A 135 10.49 13.03 -2.36
C LEU A 135 9.85 11.99 -1.44
N THR A 136 10.14 10.70 -1.60
CA THR A 136 9.60 9.67 -0.70
C THR A 136 10.12 9.86 0.73
N GLY A 137 11.42 10.09 0.92
CA GLY A 137 11.99 10.37 2.24
C GLY A 137 11.41 11.65 2.87
N LEU A 138 11.16 12.68 2.06
CA LEU A 138 10.49 13.89 2.53
C LEU A 138 9.05 13.60 2.97
N PHE A 139 8.30 12.79 2.21
CA PHE A 139 6.94 12.43 2.58
C PHE A 139 6.87 11.60 3.85
N ASP A 140 7.85 10.73 4.12
CA ASP A 140 7.95 10.00 5.38
C ASP A 140 8.08 10.96 6.56
N ASP A 141 8.95 11.97 6.47
CA ASP A 141 9.08 13.02 7.49
C ASP A 141 7.78 13.82 7.67
N THR A 142 7.11 14.19 6.57
CA THR A 142 5.83 14.91 6.66
C THR A 142 4.73 14.08 7.31
N ASN A 143 4.73 12.77 7.08
CA ASN A 143 3.76 11.86 7.66
C ASN A 143 3.97 11.75 9.17
N LEU A 144 5.22 11.70 9.64
CA LEU A 144 5.54 11.76 11.07
C LEU A 144 5.04 13.04 11.72
N LEU A 145 5.17 14.19 11.05
CA LEU A 145 4.66 15.47 11.54
C LEU A 145 3.12 15.53 11.56
N ALA A 146 2.45 14.97 10.56
CA ALA A 146 1.00 14.86 10.56
C ALA A 146 0.50 14.01 11.74
N ILE A 147 1.15 12.86 12.01
CA ILE A 147 0.87 11.99 13.15
C ILE A 147 1.16 12.71 14.47
N HIS A 148 2.26 13.45 14.56
CA HIS A 148 2.59 14.26 15.73
C HIS A 148 1.48 15.28 16.07
N ALA A 149 0.86 15.85 15.04
CA ALA A 149 -0.29 16.75 15.16
C ALA A 149 -1.65 16.02 15.24
N LYS A 150 -1.67 14.72 15.54
CA LYS A 150 -2.88 13.87 15.66
C LYS A 150 -3.77 13.83 14.41
N ARG A 151 -3.17 13.96 13.22
CA ARG A 151 -3.86 13.87 11.92
C ARG A 151 -3.37 12.66 11.12
N VAL A 152 -4.18 12.25 10.14
CA VAL A 152 -3.83 11.22 9.15
C VAL A 152 -3.56 11.84 7.77
N THR A 153 -4.11 13.02 7.51
CA THR A 153 -3.91 13.77 6.26
C THR A 153 -2.71 14.71 6.40
N ILE A 154 -1.72 14.53 5.53
CA ILE A 154 -0.59 15.47 5.39
C ILE A 154 -1.08 16.82 4.85
N MET A 155 -0.45 17.90 5.31
CA MET A 155 -0.78 19.27 4.93
C MET A 155 0.48 20.05 4.52
N PRO A 156 0.36 21.15 3.76
CA PRO A 156 1.51 21.96 3.37
C PRO A 156 2.37 22.44 4.54
N LYS A 157 1.77 22.74 5.69
CA LYS A 157 2.49 23.10 6.93
C LYS A 157 3.42 21.99 7.43
N ASP A 158 3.05 20.72 7.24
CA ASP A 158 3.88 19.57 7.62
C ASP A 158 5.09 19.48 6.69
N LEU A 159 4.88 19.73 5.40
CA LEU A 159 5.94 19.80 4.39
C LEU A 159 6.93 20.93 4.66
N TYR A 160 6.43 22.15 4.91
CA TYR A 160 7.29 23.29 5.21
C TYR A 160 8.10 23.07 6.49
N LEU A 161 7.48 22.48 7.52
CA LEU A 161 8.17 22.15 8.75
C LEU A 161 9.24 21.07 8.55
N ALA A 162 8.95 20.01 7.79
CA ALA A 162 9.93 18.97 7.47
C ALA A 162 11.15 19.56 6.74
N ILE A 163 10.92 20.37 5.70
CA ILE A 163 12.00 21.01 4.94
C ILE A 163 12.81 21.96 5.83
N ARG A 164 12.14 22.74 6.70
CA ARG A 164 12.78 23.65 7.66
C ARG A 164 13.69 22.92 8.63
N ILE A 165 13.23 21.80 9.21
CA ILE A 165 14.01 20.99 10.15
C ILE A 165 15.20 20.33 9.45
N ARG A 166 15.04 19.89 8.20
CA ARG A 166 16.10 19.30 7.39
C ARG A 166 17.20 20.30 6.98
N GLY A 167 17.04 21.58 7.31
CA GLY A 167 17.97 22.64 6.92
C GLY A 167 17.75 23.17 5.50
N GLY A 168 16.62 22.83 4.87
CA GLY A 168 16.21 23.43 3.61
C GLY A 168 15.92 24.92 3.80
N LYS A 169 16.62 25.75 3.03
CA LYS A 169 16.38 27.19 2.99
C LYS A 169 15.26 27.47 2.00
N PHE A 170 14.09 27.87 2.49
CA PHE A 170 13.19 28.70 1.69
C PHE A 170 13.77 30.12 1.72
N HIS A 171 14.09 30.67 0.55
CA HIS A 171 14.39 32.09 0.37
C HIS A 171 13.20 32.71 -0.35
#